data_AF-A0A925YZ55-F1
#
_entry.id   AF-A0A925YZ55-F1
#
_cell.length_a   1.000
_cell.length_b   1.000
_cell.length_c   1.000
_cell.angle_alpha   90.00
_cell.angle_beta   90.00
_cell.angle_gamma   90.00
#
_symmetry.space_group_name_H-M   'P 1'
#
loop_
_entity.id
_entity.type
_entity.pdbx_description
1 polymer ?
#
loop_
_entity_poly.entity_id
_entity_poly.type
_entity_poly.pdbx_seq_one_letter_code
_entity_poly.pdbx_strand_id
1 'polypeptide(L)'
;MKQLFILFLAISFQSLYAQKYDSTFNGNGFVTGATLYEGLNMIEEPTDVIYESTTGKIVMLNQFNWEGATLHRFNSNGSYDIDFGTDGIQEYYKAEEDEFINVFETEDGYMLT
;
A
#
# COMPACT_ATOMS: atom_id res chain seq x y z
N MET A 1 -51.17 -21.68 -32.42
CA MET A 1 -49.71 -21.85 -32.58
C MET A 1 -49.07 -20.49 -32.76
N LYS A 2 -48.11 -20.14 -31.88
CA LYS A 2 -46.95 -19.27 -32.13
C LYS A 2 -47.30 -17.78 -32.40
N GLN A 3 -46.88 -16.78 -31.65
CA GLN A 3 -45.66 -16.59 -30.87
C GLN A 3 -45.94 -15.58 -29.75
N LEU A 4 -45.78 -16.03 -28.51
CA LEU A 4 -45.69 -15.16 -27.34
C LEU A 4 -44.24 -14.69 -27.27
N PHE A 5 -43.95 -13.47 -27.72
CA PHE A 5 -42.65 -12.82 -27.54
C PHE A 5 -42.52 -12.43 -26.06
N ILE A 6 -42.14 -13.40 -25.22
CA ILE A 6 -41.60 -13.10 -23.89
C ILE A 6 -40.23 -12.48 -24.15
N LEU A 7 -40.20 -11.15 -24.08
CA LEU A 7 -38.98 -10.37 -23.98
C LEU A 7 -38.23 -10.88 -22.74
N PHE A 8 -37.19 -11.68 -22.94
CA PHE A 8 -36.24 -12.03 -21.89
C PHE A 8 -35.57 -10.73 -21.45
N LEU A 9 -36.14 -10.08 -20.44
CA LEU A 9 -35.45 -9.09 -19.65
C LEU A 9 -34.35 -9.84 -18.90
N ALA A 10 -33.20 -10.00 -19.54
CA ALA A 10 -31.95 -10.33 -18.87
C ALA A 10 -31.61 -9.12 -18.00
N ILE A 11 -32.27 -9.00 -16.86
CA ILE A 11 -31.71 -8.29 -15.72
C ILE A 11 -30.47 -9.10 -15.40
N SER A 12 -29.33 -8.68 -15.93
CA SER A 12 -28.05 -9.05 -15.34
C SER A 12 -28.14 -8.62 -13.89
N PHE A 13 -28.35 -9.59 -13.00
CA PHE A 13 -28.06 -9.43 -11.60
C PHE A 13 -26.55 -9.16 -11.53
N GLN A 14 -26.16 -7.90 -11.64
CA GLN A 14 -24.88 -7.49 -11.11
C GLN A 14 -25.06 -7.67 -9.61
N SER A 15 -24.58 -8.80 -9.09
CA SER A 15 -24.37 -8.96 -7.67
C SER A 15 -23.57 -7.73 -7.25
N LEU A 16 -24.16 -6.89 -6.39
CA LEU A 16 -23.40 -5.92 -5.62
C LEU A 16 -22.38 -6.75 -4.84
N TYR A 17 -21.19 -6.93 -5.42
CA TYR A 17 -20.07 -7.45 -4.67
C TYR A 17 -19.80 -6.38 -3.63
N ALA A 18 -20.05 -6.71 -2.36
CA ALA A 18 -19.32 -6.05 -1.29
C ALA A 18 -17.84 -6.08 -1.71
N GLN A 19 -17.17 -4.94 -1.64
CA GLN A 19 -15.75 -4.84 -1.99
C GLN A 19 -14.99 -5.86 -1.13
N LYS A 20 -14.61 -6.97 -1.76
CA LYS A 20 -13.82 -8.02 -1.12
C LYS A 20 -12.36 -7.61 -1.28
N TYR A 21 -11.57 -7.79 -0.22
CA TYR A 21 -10.11 -7.65 -0.34
C TYR A 21 -9.59 -8.53 -1.49
N ASP A 22 -8.61 -7.99 -2.22
CA ASP A 22 -7.93 -8.74 -3.27
C ASP A 22 -7.06 -9.82 -2.63
N SER A 23 -7.56 -11.06 -2.56
CA SER A 23 -6.82 -12.16 -1.95
C SER A 23 -5.51 -12.51 -2.66
N THR A 24 -5.24 -11.97 -3.85
CA THR A 24 -3.93 -12.13 -4.51
C THR A 24 -2.88 -11.17 -3.98
N PHE A 25 -3.29 -10.12 -3.28
CA PHE A 25 -2.42 -9.20 -2.57
C PHE A 25 -1.91 -9.84 -1.27
N ASN A 26 -0.62 -10.15 -1.22
CA ASN A 26 0.06 -10.81 -0.10
C ASN A 26 -0.62 -12.12 0.37
N GLY A 27 -1.39 -12.77 -0.51
CA GLY A 27 -2.10 -14.03 -0.27
C GLY A 27 -3.36 -13.95 0.60
N ASN A 28 -3.65 -12.82 1.23
CA ASN A 28 -4.79 -12.63 2.13
C ASN A 28 -5.51 -11.28 1.98
N GLY A 29 -5.02 -10.40 1.10
CA GLY A 29 -5.60 -9.10 0.83
C GLY A 29 -5.06 -7.93 1.63
N PHE A 30 -4.06 -8.16 2.50
CA PHE A 30 -3.45 -7.10 3.29
C PHE A 30 -2.02 -7.44 3.72
N VAL A 31 -1.26 -6.42 4.10
CA VAL A 31 0.03 -6.59 4.75
C VAL A 31 -0.11 -6.08 6.19
N THR A 32 0.46 -6.82 7.13
CA THR A 32 0.70 -6.39 8.51
C THR A 32 2.16 -6.57 8.80
N GLY A 33 2.79 -5.61 9.46
CA GLY A 33 4.18 -5.71 9.89
C GLY A 33 4.49 -4.65 10.94
N ALA A 34 5.62 -4.82 11.60
CA ALA A 34 6.26 -3.81 12.42
C ALA A 34 7.74 -3.78 11.98
N THR A 35 8.30 -2.59 11.78
CA THR A 35 9.73 -2.45 11.53
C THR A 35 10.53 -2.54 12.82
N LEU A 36 11.74 -3.09 12.71
CA LEU A 36 12.73 -3.07 13.77
C LEU A 36 13.55 -1.78 13.66
N TYR A 37 13.41 -0.88 14.63
CA TYR A 37 14.28 0.28 14.78
C TYR A 37 15.33 0.01 15.85
N GLU A 38 16.61 0.06 15.51
CA GLU A 38 17.71 -0.29 16.44
C GLU A 38 17.52 -1.65 17.16
N GLY A 39 16.82 -2.59 16.50
CA GLY A 39 16.49 -3.90 17.07
C GLY A 39 15.27 -3.93 17.99
N LEU A 40 14.51 -2.82 18.09
CA LEU A 40 13.26 -2.72 18.83
C LEU A 40 12.07 -2.72 17.86
N ASN A 41 11.01 -3.47 18.19
CA ASN A 41 9.76 -3.40 17.45
C ASN A 41 9.09 -2.05 17.70
N MET A 42 8.89 -1.27 16.65
CA MET A 42 8.16 0.00 16.74
C MET A 42 6.72 -0.19 16.30
N ILE A 43 5.83 0.56 16.94
CA ILE A 43 4.47 0.74 16.42
C ILE A 43 4.60 1.84 15.38
N GLU A 44 4.32 1.46 14.13
CA GLU A 44 4.33 2.35 12.98
C GLU A 44 2.90 2.74 12.62
N GLU A 45 2.72 4.02 12.31
CA GLU A 45 1.45 4.56 11.83
C GLU A 45 1.62 4.93 10.35
N PRO A 46 0.94 4.23 9.42
CA PRO A 46 0.95 4.62 8.01
C PRO A 46 0.34 6.02 7.85
N THR A 47 1.11 6.97 7.33
CA THR A 47 0.68 8.36 7.15
C THR A 47 0.32 8.69 5.71
N ASP A 48 1.01 8.08 4.74
CA ASP A 48 0.75 8.29 3.31
C ASP A 48 1.11 7.06 2.46
N VAL A 49 0.53 7.00 1.25
CA VAL A 49 0.81 5.93 0.29
C VAL A 49 0.78 6.46 -1.14
N ILE A 50 1.80 6.10 -1.91
CA ILE A 50 1.86 6.37 -3.34
C ILE A 50 1.95 5.08 -4.14
N TYR A 51 1.40 5.14 -5.36
CA TYR A 51 1.52 4.08 -6.36
C TYR A 51 2.39 4.56 -7.52
N GLU A 52 3.51 3.88 -7.74
CA GLU A 52 4.41 4.17 -8.83
C GLU A 52 3.87 3.58 -10.13
N SER A 53 3.25 4.42 -10.97
CA SER A 53 2.59 3.94 -12.19
C SER A 53 3.53 3.31 -13.23
N THR A 54 4.83 3.63 -13.17
CA THR A 54 5.85 3.15 -14.11
C THR A 54 6.33 1.74 -13.78
N THR A 55 6.46 1.41 -12.49
CA THR A 55 6.99 0.15 -11.98
C THR A 55 5.90 -0.77 -11.43
N GLY A 56 4.74 -0.21 -11.08
CA GLY A 56 3.66 -0.89 -10.36
C GLY A 56 3.95 -1.11 -8.87
N LYS A 57 4.99 -0.46 -8.31
CA LYS A 57 5.33 -0.57 -6.89
C LYS A 57 4.41 0.31 -6.05
N ILE A 58 4.25 -0.06 -4.79
CA ILE A 58 3.50 0.70 -3.79
C ILE A 58 4.49 1.14 -2.74
N VAL A 59 4.50 2.42 -2.40
CA VAL A 59 5.38 2.99 -1.38
C VAL A 59 4.49 3.54 -0.28
N MET A 60 4.71 3.06 0.93
CA MET A 60 3.97 3.46 2.11
C MET A 60 4.92 4.19 3.05
N LEU A 61 4.55 5.40 3.42
CA LEU A 61 5.21 6.15 4.47
C LEU A 61 4.60 5.76 5.81
N ASN A 62 5.45 5.35 6.74
CA ASN A 62 5.05 5.15 8.11
C ASN A 62 5.85 6.06 9.04
N GLN A 63 5.17 6.64 10.01
CA GLN A 63 5.79 7.37 11.11
C GLN A 63 5.97 6.40 12.29
N PHE A 64 7.11 6.49 12.99
CA PHE A 64 7.24 5.88 14.31
C PHE A 64 7.67 6.95 15.33
N ASN A 65 6.79 7.22 16.29
CA ASN A 65 6.97 8.25 17.32
C ASN A 65 7.49 9.59 16.73
N TRP A 66 8.28 10.33 17.50
CA TRP A 66 8.91 11.60 17.11
C TRP A 66 10.36 11.43 16.61
N GLU A 67 10.79 10.19 16.36
CA GLU A 67 12.19 9.86 16.08
C GLU A 67 12.47 9.74 14.58
N GLY A 68 11.46 9.39 13.77
CA GLY A 68 11.65 9.25 12.34
C GLY A 68 10.47 8.64 11.60
N ALA A 69 10.78 8.19 10.38
CA ALA A 69 9.85 7.53 9.49
C ALA A 69 10.52 6.41 8.71
N THR A 70 9.70 5.52 8.17
CA THR A 70 10.12 4.46 7.25
C THR A 70 9.34 4.58 5.95
N LEU A 71 10.00 4.26 4.84
CA LEU A 71 9.34 3.95 3.59
C LEU A 71 9.35 2.44 3.41
N HIS A 72 8.16 1.85 3.31
CA HIS A 72 7.99 0.46 2.94
C HIS A 72 7.65 0.41 1.46
N ARG A 73 8.41 -0.37 0.68
CA ARG A 73 8.09 -0.58 -0.73
C ARG A 73 7.64 -2.00 -0.98
N PHE A 74 6.53 -2.12 -1.69
CA PHE A 74 5.90 -3.37 -2.06
C PHE A 74 5.82 -3.51 -3.58
N ASN A 75 5.88 -4.75 -4.04
CA ASN A 75 5.44 -5.14 -5.37
C ASN A 75 3.92 -4.94 -5.53
N SER A 76 3.43 -4.91 -6.77
CA SER A 76 2.00 -4.81 -7.07
C SER A 76 1.15 -5.94 -6.46
N ASN A 77 1.77 -7.07 -6.15
CA ASN A 77 1.13 -8.20 -5.48
C ASN A 77 1.19 -8.12 -3.93
N GLY A 78 1.65 -7.00 -3.35
CA GLY A 78 1.73 -6.79 -1.91
C GLY A 78 2.91 -7.45 -1.18
N SER A 79 3.76 -8.21 -1.88
CA SER A 79 5.03 -8.68 -1.29
C SER A 79 6.05 -7.55 -1.19
N TYR A 80 6.92 -7.56 -0.17
CA TYR A 80 8.00 -6.59 -0.05
C TYR A 80 8.94 -6.60 -1.27
N ASP A 81 9.35 -5.41 -1.69
CA ASP A 81 10.35 -5.22 -2.73
C ASP A 81 11.76 -5.36 -2.14
N ILE A 82 12.29 -6.57 -2.10
CA ILE A 82 13.57 -6.88 -1.42
C ILE A 82 14.79 -6.10 -1.95
N ASP A 83 14.68 -5.49 -3.13
CA ASP A 83 15.72 -4.66 -3.73
C ASP A 83 15.67 -3.19 -3.25
N PHE A 84 14.70 -2.83 -2.40
CA PHE A 84 14.56 -1.49 -1.82
C PHE A 84 15.07 -1.46 -0.37
N GLY A 85 16.04 -0.58 -0.11
CA GLY A 85 16.60 -0.42 1.23
C GLY A 85 17.10 -1.74 1.82
N THR A 86 16.66 -2.06 3.03
CA THR A 86 16.87 -3.37 3.67
C THR A 86 15.54 -4.11 3.71
N ASP A 87 15.44 -5.23 3.00
CA ASP A 87 14.25 -6.09 2.95
C ASP A 87 12.93 -5.35 2.59
N GLY A 88 13.02 -4.32 1.74
CA GLY A 88 11.87 -3.51 1.31
C GLY A 88 11.59 -2.30 2.20
N ILE A 89 12.51 -1.94 3.10
CA ILE A 89 12.33 -0.86 4.07
C ILE A 89 13.52 0.10 3.99
N GLN A 90 13.23 1.40 3.88
CA GLN A 90 14.20 2.48 3.99
C GLN A 90 13.86 3.35 5.21
N GLU A 91 14.82 3.48 6.13
CA GLU A 91 14.67 4.31 7.32
C GLU A 91 15.12 5.75 7.05
N TYR A 92 14.40 6.69 7.67
CA TYR A 92 14.68 8.13 7.68
C TYR A 92 14.69 8.63 9.13
N TYR A 93 15.87 9.07 9.57
CA TYR A 93 16.07 9.64 10.90
C TYR A 93 15.91 11.16 10.83
N LYS A 94 15.20 11.73 11.81
CA LYS A 94 15.17 13.18 12.02
C LYS A 94 16.09 13.59 13.18
N ALA A 95 16.50 14.86 13.16
CA ALA A 95 17.24 15.48 14.25
C ALA A 95 16.32 16.24 15.24
N GLU A 96 15.03 16.45 14.91
CA GLU A 96 14.03 17.20 15.69
C GLU A 96 12.60 16.62 15.52
N GLU A 97 11.65 17.05 16.36
CA GLU A 97 10.25 16.57 16.49
C GLU A 97 9.31 16.90 15.30
N ASP A 98 9.78 16.83 14.06
CA ASP A 98 8.92 17.05 12.90
C ASP A 98 8.22 15.74 12.48
N GLU A 99 6.92 15.81 12.20
CA GLU A 99 6.17 14.72 11.59
C GLU A 99 6.44 14.63 10.08
N PHE A 100 6.42 13.43 9.50
CA PHE A 100 6.41 13.19 8.07
C PHE A 100 5.01 12.77 7.67
N ILE A 101 4.32 13.67 6.96
CA ILE A 101 2.91 13.51 6.65
C ILE A 101 2.73 13.02 5.23
N ASN A 102 3.59 13.44 4.29
CA ASN A 102 3.42 13.09 2.89
C ASN A 102 4.72 12.52 2.28
N VAL A 103 4.53 11.69 1.26
CA VAL A 103 5.61 11.20 0.39
C VAL A 103 5.28 11.52 -1.07
N PHE A 104 6.27 11.99 -1.81
CA PHE A 104 6.15 12.30 -3.24
C PHE A 104 7.26 11.62 -4.04
N GLU A 105 6.90 11.07 -5.20
CA GLU A 105 7.88 10.64 -6.19
C GLU A 105 8.52 11.84 -6.88
N THR A 106 9.83 11.78 -7.09
CA THR A 106 10.67 12.80 -7.72
C THR A 106 11.66 12.14 -8.67
N GLU A 107 12.36 12.93 -9.50
CA GLU A 107 13.42 12.38 -10.38
C GLU A 107 14.58 11.74 -9.60
N ASP A 108 14.83 12.18 -8.37
CA ASP A 108 15.92 11.71 -7.50
C ASP A 108 15.49 10.62 -6.50
N GLY A 109 14.24 10.14 -6.57
CA GLY A 109 13.66 9.18 -5.62
C GLY A 109 12.44 9.75 -4.89
N TYR A 110 12.35 9.60 -3.57
CA TYR A 110 11.21 10.11 -2.80
C TYR A 110 11.57 11.31 -1.95
N MET A 111 10.65 12.27 -1.89
CA MET A 111 10.70 13.39 -0.97
C MET A 111 9.64 13.21 0.12
N LEU A 112 10.04 13.41 1.38
CA LEU A 112 9.16 13.36 2.54
C LEU A 112 8.94 14.78 3.07
N THR A 113 7.71 15.13 3.44
CA THR A 113 7.35 16.45 3.98
C THR A 113 6.57 16.36 5.27
#